data_AF-A0A6C2C4C9-F1
#
_entry.id   AF-A0A6C2C4C9-F1
#
_cell.length_a   1.000
_cell.length_b   1.000
_cell.length_c   1.000
_cell.angle_alpha   90.00
_cell.angle_beta   90.00
_cell.angle_gamma   90.00
#
_symmetry.space_group_name_H-M   'P 1'
#
loop_
_entity.id
_entity.type
_entity.pdbx_description
1 polymer ?
#
loop_
_entity_poly.entity_id
_entity_poly.type
_entity_poly.pdbx_seq_one_letter_code
_entity_poly.pdbx_strand_id
1 'polypeptide(L)' 'MKNDKELLGKLRHEHMELYSTISNAKVALATIPFKTTAERDALEQQVAVMEMYADQLVNRAKLVAKRLYSED' A
#
# COMPACT_ATOMS: atom_id res chain seq x y z
N MET A 1 18.96 16.05 2.16
CA MET A 1 18.82 15.24 3.40
C MET A 1 17.54 15.44 4.24
N LYS A 2 17.18 16.63 4.77
CA LYS A 2 15.97 16.79 5.63
C LYS A 2 14.66 16.40 4.92
N ASN A 3 14.47 16.87 3.68
CA ASN A 3 13.28 16.59 2.88
C ASN A 3 13.13 15.11 2.50
N ASP A 4 14.24 14.42 2.25
CA ASP A 4 14.21 12.98 1.92
C ASP A 4 13.87 12.13 3.16
N LYS A 5 14.33 12.52 4.37
CA LYS A 5 13.91 11.85 5.62
C LYS A 5 12.42 12.03 5.89
N GLU A 6 11.90 13.24 5.70
CA GLU A 6 10.45 13.52 5.83
C GLU A 6 9.63 12.76 4.78
N LEU A 7 10.09 12.73 3.53
CA LEU A 7 9.45 11.99 2.45
C LEU A 7 9.44 10.48 2.73
N LEU A 8 10.56 9.90 3.20
CA LEU A 8 10.63 8.50 3.58
C LEU A 8 9.64 8.17 4.70
N GLY A 9 9.52 9.05 5.69
CA GLY A 9 8.52 8.94 6.76
C GLY A 9 7.09 8.90 6.21
N LYS A 10 6.74 9.85 5.33
CA LYS A 10 5.41 9.93 4.70
C LYS A 10 5.08 8.69 3.88
N LEU A 11 5.99 8.23 3.02
CA LEU A 11 5.79 7.03 2.20
C LEU A 11 5.57 5.77 3.04
N ARG A 12 6.32 5.63 4.14
CA ARG A 12 6.13 4.50 5.08
C ARG A 12 4.80 4.57 5.80
N HIS A 13 4.39 5.76 6.24
CA HIS A 13 3.12 5.96 6.92
C HIS A 13 1.94 5.61 5.99
N GLU A 14 1.93 6.17 4.79
CA GLU A 14 0.91 5.90 3.77
C GLU A 14 0.84 4.40 3.42
N HIS A 15 1.99 3.73 3.28
CA HIS A 15 2.03 2.29 3.06
C HIS A 15 1.41 1.49 4.22
N MET A 16 1.64 1.87 5.47
CA MET A 16 1.06 1.16 6.63
C MET A 16 -0.46 1.34 6.71
N GLU A 17 -0.97 2.54 6.42
CA GLU A 17 -2.43 2.79 6.38
C GLU A 17 -3.10 1.99 5.26
N LEU A 18 -2.47 1.98 4.07
CA LEU A 18 -2.96 1.20 2.94
C LEU A 18 -2.93 -0.31 3.22
N TYR A 19 -1.87 -0.81 3.84
CA TYR A 19 -1.75 -2.22 4.20
C TYR A 19 -2.86 -2.68 5.16
N SER A 20 -3.21 -1.85 6.14
CA SER A 20 -4.34 -2.12 7.04
C SER A 20 -5.66 -2.24 6.26
N THR A 21 -5.89 -1.32 5.33
CA THR A 21 -7.08 -1.33 4.45
C THR A 21 -7.14 -2.59 3.58
N ILE A 22 -6.02 -2.96 2.94
CA ILE A 22 -5.91 -4.20 2.15
C ILE A 22 -6.19 -5.43 3.01
N SER A 23 -5.61 -5.49 4.21
CA SER A 23 -5.80 -6.62 5.13
C SER A 23 -7.27 -6.80 5.50
N ASN A 24 -7.95 -5.72 5.88
CA ASN A 24 -9.37 -5.74 6.19
C ASN A 24 -10.22 -6.15 4.98
N ALA A 25 -9.91 -5.67 3.79
CA ALA A 25 -10.60 -6.05 2.55
C ALA A 25 -10.40 -7.53 2.21
N LYS A 26 -9.20 -8.09 2.41
CA LYS A 26 -8.93 -9.52 2.24
C LYS A 26 -9.67 -10.38 3.25
N VAL A 27 -9.77 -9.93 4.51
CA VAL A 27 -10.61 -10.60 5.52
C VAL A 27 -12.07 -10.59 5.06
N ALA A 28 -12.59 -9.44 4.63
CA ALA A 28 -13.95 -9.33 4.12
C ALA A 28 -14.23 -10.30 2.95
N LEU A 29 -13.31 -10.39 1.99
CA LEU A 29 -13.38 -11.34 0.87
C LEU A 29 -13.43 -12.81 1.33
N ALA A 30 -12.75 -13.14 2.44
CA ALA A 30 -12.68 -14.49 2.96
C ALA A 30 -13.87 -14.86 3.88
N THR A 31 -14.48 -13.88 4.57
CA THR A 31 -15.42 -14.15 5.66
C THR A 31 -16.85 -13.68 5.41
N ILE A 32 -17.06 -12.72 4.49
CA ILE A 32 -18.39 -12.12 4.29
C ILE A 32 -19.09 -12.77 3.09
N PRO A 33 -20.36 -13.17 3.21
CA PRO A 33 -21.15 -13.58 2.05
C PRO A 33 -21.55 -12.36 1.22
N PHE A 34 -21.16 -12.35 -0.05
CA PHE A 34 -21.52 -11.31 -1.02
C PHE A 34 -22.90 -11.57 -1.62
N LYS A 35 -23.69 -10.52 -1.88
CA LYS A 35 -25.03 -10.68 -2.47
C LYS A 35 -24.94 -10.98 -3.96
N THR A 36 -23.91 -10.48 -4.62
CA THR A 36 -23.64 -10.72 -6.04
C THR A 36 -22.17 -11.04 -6.29
N THR A 37 -21.89 -11.73 -7.39
CA THR A 37 -20.52 -11.95 -7.87
C THR A 37 -19.85 -10.62 -8.22
N ALA A 38 -20.58 -9.67 -8.81
CA ALA A 38 -20.06 -8.37 -9.19
C ALA A 38 -19.52 -7.56 -7.98
N GLU A 39 -20.17 -7.62 -6.82
CA GLU A 39 -19.68 -6.97 -5.59
C GLU A 39 -18.35 -7.58 -5.11
N ARG A 40 -18.25 -8.92 -5.16
CA ARG A 40 -17.02 -9.64 -4.80
C ARG A 40 -15.88 -9.28 -5.77
N ASP A 41 -16.15 -9.34 -7.06
CA ASP A 41 -15.17 -9.07 -8.11
C ASP A 41 -14.69 -7.61 -8.05
N ALA A 42 -15.58 -6.67 -7.75
CA ALA A 42 -15.23 -5.26 -7.54
C ALA A 42 -14.27 -5.08 -6.34
N LEU A 43 -14.52 -5.79 -5.23
CA LEU A 43 -13.63 -5.74 -4.07
C LEU A 43 -12.29 -6.42 -4.36
N GLU A 44 -12.26 -7.55 -5.09
CA GLU A 44 -11.02 -8.19 -5.55
C GLU A 44 -10.20 -7.25 -6.42
N GLN A 45 -10.85 -6.55 -7.36
CA GLN A 45 -10.18 -5.56 -8.21
C GLN A 45 -9.63 -4.38 -7.40
N GLN A 46 -10.38 -3.87 -6.43
CA GLN A 46 -9.92 -2.80 -5.54
C GLN A 46 -8.70 -3.25 -4.73
N VAL A 47 -8.73 -4.47 -4.19
CA VAL A 47 -7.58 -5.06 -3.47
C VAL A 47 -6.35 -5.12 -4.38
N ALA A 48 -6.49 -5.62 -5.60
CA ALA A 48 -5.37 -5.71 -6.55
C ALA A 48 -4.77 -4.33 -6.87
N VAL A 49 -5.61 -3.31 -7.09
CA VAL A 49 -5.14 -1.94 -7.34
C VAL A 49 -4.41 -1.36 -6.12
N MET A 50 -4.94 -1.59 -4.92
CA MET A 50 -4.30 -1.15 -3.68
C MET A 50 -2.94 -1.84 -3.47
N GLU A 51 -2.82 -3.13 -3.78
CA GLU A 51 -1.55 -3.87 -3.71
C GLU A 51 -0.51 -3.31 -4.68
N MET A 52 -0.91 -3.06 -5.93
CA MET A 52 -0.02 -2.42 -6.91
C MET A 52 0.46 -1.05 -6.43
N TYR A 53 -0.41 -0.26 -5.81
CA TYR A 53 -0.03 1.04 -5.26
C TYR A 53 0.88 0.90 -4.03
N ALA A 54 0.64 -0.06 -3.15
CA ALA A 54 1.52 -0.37 -2.02
C ALA A 54 2.94 -0.70 -2.48
N ASP A 55 3.08 -1.52 -3.54
CA ASP A 55 4.38 -1.85 -4.14
C ASP A 55 5.08 -0.59 -4.68
N GLN A 56 4.34 0.33 -5.31
CA GLN A 56 4.89 1.60 -5.77
C GLN A 56 5.39 2.47 -4.61
N LEU A 57 4.67 2.53 -3.49
CA LEU A 57 5.11 3.25 -2.29
C LEU A 57 6.41 2.67 -1.73
N VAL A 58 6.51 1.33 -1.66
CA VAL A 58 7.74 0.64 -1.23
C VAL A 58 8.91 0.94 -2.17
N ASN A 59 8.67 0.89 -3.48
CA ASN A 59 9.73 1.18 -4.47
C ASN A 59 10.21 2.63 -4.39
N ARG A 60 9.29 3.59 -4.23
CA ARG A 60 9.64 5.00 -4.00
C ARG A 60 10.42 5.16 -2.69
N ALA A 61 10.00 4.51 -1.61
CA ALA A 61 10.70 4.54 -0.34
C ALA A 61 12.13 3.97 -0.45
N LYS A 62 12.32 2.86 -1.19
CA LYS A 62 13.65 2.29 -1.48
C LYS A 62 14.55 3.28 -2.22
N LEU A 63 14.02 4.00 -3.22
CA LEU A 63 14.78 5.01 -3.96
C LEU A 63 15.19 6.19 -3.08
N VAL A 64 14.27 6.68 -2.24
CA VAL A 64 14.56 7.76 -1.27
C VAL A 64 15.61 7.30 -0.25
N ALA A 65 15.47 6.08 0.29
CA ALA A 65 16.44 5.51 1.22
C ALA A 65 17.82 5.38 0.59
N LYS A 66 17.92 4.90 -0.67
CA LYS A 66 19.20 4.83 -1.38
C LYS A 66 19.90 6.18 -1.46
N ARG A 67 19.18 7.26 -1.81
CA ARG A 67 19.76 8.62 -1.85
C ARG A 67 20.28 9.07 -0.49
N LEU A 68 19.51 8.81 0.57
CA LEU A 68 19.93 9.14 1.94
C LEU A 68 21.22 8.45 2.37
N TYR A 69 21.48 7.23 1.90
CA TYR A 69 22.67 6.43 2.26
C TYR A 69 23.81 6.48 1.23
N SER A 70 23.60 7.10 0.07
CA SER A 70 24.65 7.31 -0.95
C SER A 70 25.29 8.70 -0.90
N GLU A 71 24.70 9.61 -0.11
CA GLU A 71 25.20 10.97 0.14
C GLU A 71 26.00 11.08 1.45
N ASP A 72 26.19 9.97 2.18
CA ASP A 72 27.11 9.79 3.33
C ASP A 72 28.39 9.06 2.88
#